data_AF-A0A1J5KJN2-F1
#
_entry.id   AF-A0A1J5KJN2-F1
#
_cell.length_a   1.000
_cell.length_b   1.000
_cell.length_c   1.000
_cell.angle_alpha   90.00
_cell.angle_beta   90.00
_cell.angle_gamma   90.00
#
_symmetry.space_group_name_H-M   'P 1'
#
loop_
_entity.id
_entity.type
_entity.pdbx_description
1 polymer ?
#
loop_
_entity_poly.entity_id
_entity_poly.type
_entity_poly.pdbx_seq_one_letter_code
_entity_poly.pdbx_strand_id
1 'polypeptide(L)'
;MSLDIKIIRDSFAQAKPIADQVADKFYEFLFADYPAAQPLFENVNMAKQKKQLMGGLSHIVDSLDKPEELTKYLKSSGQRHVKYGTKEEHYPLVGNTLIKTFAHFFGDAWTPELQQQWLWAYEFIANTMIEGAKEFAPSPVDIQDKIQNICQKLIEDQLESIIDDSIKAKIRERVRQEIYQTIDSEFANLHGKKAA
;
A
#
# COMPACT_ATOMS: atom_id res chain seq x y z
N MET A 1 -3.62 -28.19 -10.08
CA MET A 1 -4.79 -27.56 -10.71
C MET A 1 -4.39 -26.15 -11.11
N SER A 2 -4.94 -25.64 -12.21
CA SER A 2 -4.70 -24.27 -12.69
C SER A 2 -5.80 -23.32 -12.20
N LEU A 3 -5.48 -22.03 -12.12
CA LEU A 3 -6.44 -20.97 -11.84
C LEU A 3 -7.56 -20.98 -12.91
N ASP A 4 -8.82 -20.97 -12.48
CA ASP A 4 -9.97 -20.77 -13.37
C ASP A 4 -10.33 -19.28 -13.40
N ILE A 5 -9.93 -18.63 -14.49
CA ILE A 5 -10.15 -17.20 -14.71
C ILE A 5 -11.64 -16.87 -14.76
N LYS A 6 -12.49 -17.77 -15.27
CA LYS A 6 -13.93 -17.53 -15.39
C LYS A 6 -14.57 -17.52 -14.00
N ILE A 7 -14.22 -18.47 -13.13
CA ILE A 7 -14.72 -18.52 -11.74
C ILE A 7 -14.38 -17.22 -10.99
N ILE A 8 -13.14 -16.73 -11.11
CA ILE A 8 -12.72 -15.48 -10.47
C ILE A 8 -13.46 -14.27 -11.04
N ARG A 9 -13.59 -14.16 -12.37
CA ARG A 9 -14.29 -13.04 -13.01
C ARG A 9 -15.77 -13.00 -12.66
N ASP A 10 -16.45 -14.14 -12.74
CA ASP A 10 -17.89 -14.24 -12.49
C ASP A 10 -18.23 -13.97 -11.02
N SER A 11 -17.42 -14.47 -10.10
CA SER A 11 -17.59 -14.19 -8.67
C SER A 11 -17.28 -12.72 -8.34
N PHE A 12 -16.17 -12.15 -8.84
CA PHE A 12 -15.83 -10.76 -8.59
C PHE A 12 -16.84 -9.77 -9.21
N ALA A 13 -17.48 -10.13 -10.32
CA ALA A 13 -18.54 -9.32 -10.92
C ALA A 13 -19.70 -9.04 -9.97
N GLN A 14 -19.97 -9.94 -9.02
CA GLN A 14 -21.00 -9.75 -7.98
C GLN A 14 -20.57 -8.72 -6.91
N ALA A 15 -19.26 -8.56 -6.69
CA ALA A 15 -18.71 -7.57 -5.76
C ALA A 15 -18.65 -6.15 -6.36
N LYS A 16 -18.54 -6.01 -7.70
CA LYS A 16 -18.39 -4.69 -8.37
C LYS A 16 -19.52 -3.69 -8.04
N PRO A 17 -20.83 -4.06 -8.07
CA PRO A 17 -21.92 -3.12 -7.77
C PRO A 17 -21.96 -2.66 -6.30
N ILE A 18 -21.37 -3.44 -5.40
CA ILE A 18 -21.34 -3.19 -3.94
C ILE A 18 -19.91 -2.90 -3.45
N ALA A 19 -19.04 -2.42 -4.33
CA ALA A 19 -17.61 -2.28 -4.06
C ALA A 19 -17.30 -1.46 -2.81
N ASP A 20 -18.06 -0.39 -2.54
CA ASP A 20 -17.87 0.43 -1.35
C ASP A 20 -18.15 -0.38 -0.06
N GLN A 21 -19.21 -1.20 -0.05
CA GLN A 21 -19.55 -2.06 1.10
C GLN A 21 -18.50 -3.16 1.31
N VAL A 22 -17.99 -3.73 0.22
CA VAL A 22 -16.93 -4.74 0.26
C VAL A 22 -15.66 -4.15 0.86
N ALA A 23 -15.26 -2.96 0.40
CA ALA A 23 -14.08 -2.27 0.92
C ALA A 23 -14.25 -1.86 2.39
N ASP A 24 -15.43 -1.39 2.79
CA ASP A 24 -15.74 -1.06 4.18
C ASP A 24 -15.57 -2.28 5.09
N LYS A 25 -16.18 -3.40 4.72
CA LYS A 25 -16.11 -4.64 5.50
C LYS A 25 -14.69 -5.22 5.51
N PHE A 26 -13.95 -5.10 4.41
CA PHE A 26 -12.54 -5.49 4.37
C PHE A 26 -11.72 -4.74 5.43
N TYR A 27 -11.82 -3.41 5.49
CA TYR A 27 -11.04 -2.64 6.48
C TYR A 27 -11.55 -2.84 7.91
N GLU A 28 -12.85 -3.06 8.10
CA GLU A 28 -13.41 -3.49 9.39
C GLU A 28 -12.75 -4.79 9.87
N PHE A 29 -12.71 -5.83 9.02
CA PHE A 29 -12.07 -7.10 9.37
C PHE A 29 -10.56 -6.98 9.53
N LEU A 30 -9.87 -6.23 8.66
CA LEU A 30 -8.43 -6.05 8.74
C LEU A 30 -8.02 -5.48 10.11
N PHE A 31 -8.68 -4.42 10.54
CA PHE A 31 -8.31 -3.73 11.77
C PHE A 31 -8.84 -4.42 13.02
N ALA A 32 -9.91 -5.21 12.92
CA ALA A 32 -10.39 -6.04 14.02
C ALA A 32 -9.46 -7.24 14.27
N ASP A 33 -9.08 -7.97 13.20
CA ASP A 33 -8.26 -9.18 13.32
C ASP A 33 -6.77 -8.86 13.48
N TYR A 34 -6.32 -7.73 12.88
CA TYR A 34 -4.92 -7.33 12.81
C TYR A 34 -4.73 -5.85 13.16
N PRO A 35 -4.97 -5.44 14.42
CA PRO A 35 -4.87 -4.04 14.84
C PRO A 35 -3.47 -3.43 14.60
N ALA A 36 -2.42 -4.26 14.60
CA ALA A 36 -1.06 -3.84 14.27
C ALA A 36 -0.89 -3.31 12.83
N ALA A 37 -1.86 -3.52 11.94
CA ALA A 37 -1.86 -2.94 10.60
C ALA A 37 -2.36 -1.48 10.58
N GLN A 38 -3.08 -1.01 11.60
CA GLN A 38 -3.65 0.35 11.65
C GLN A 38 -2.61 1.47 11.44
N PRO A 39 -1.38 1.40 12.00
CA PRO A 39 -0.36 2.44 11.79
C PRO A 39 0.01 2.69 10.32
N LEU A 40 -0.15 1.70 9.43
CA LEU A 40 0.08 1.87 7.99
C LEU A 40 -0.95 2.81 7.33
N PHE A 41 -2.06 3.11 8.01
CA PHE A 41 -3.19 3.87 7.48
C PHE A 41 -3.49 5.17 8.25
N GLU A 42 -2.74 5.53 9.29
CA GLU A 42 -3.00 6.71 10.13
C GLU A 42 -3.07 8.03 9.34
N ASN A 43 -2.24 8.17 8.30
CA ASN A 43 -2.17 9.37 7.45
C ASN A 43 -2.77 9.15 6.05
N VAL A 44 -3.66 8.16 5.92
CA VAL A 44 -4.26 7.78 4.64
C VAL A 44 -5.71 8.27 4.58
N ASN A 45 -6.10 8.90 3.48
CA ASN A 45 -7.50 9.17 3.21
C ASN A 45 -8.23 7.84 2.95
N MET A 46 -8.94 7.33 3.96
CA MET A 46 -9.58 6.02 3.90
C MET A 46 -10.66 5.91 2.81
N ALA A 47 -11.38 7.00 2.49
CA ALA A 47 -12.35 6.99 1.40
C ALA A 47 -11.68 6.78 0.04
N LYS A 48 -10.52 7.42 -0.18
CA LYS A 48 -9.70 7.21 -1.38
C LYS A 48 -9.08 5.81 -1.40
N GLN A 49 -8.57 5.35 -0.25
CA GLN A 49 -7.93 4.05 -0.12
C GLN A 49 -8.87 2.89 -0.44
N LYS A 50 -10.12 2.93 0.04
CA LYS A 50 -11.16 1.93 -0.27
C LYS A 50 -11.40 1.82 -1.78
N LYS A 51 -11.49 2.95 -2.48
CA LYS A 51 -11.60 3.00 -3.94
C LYS A 51 -10.36 2.45 -4.65
N GLN A 52 -9.17 2.75 -4.13
CA GLN A 52 -7.91 2.23 -4.69
C GLN A 52 -7.81 0.71 -4.55
N LEU A 53 -8.24 0.13 -3.42
CA LEU A 53 -8.30 -1.31 -3.22
C LEU A 53 -9.21 -1.97 -4.25
N MET A 54 -10.46 -1.53 -4.38
CA MET A 54 -11.42 -2.13 -5.31
C MET A 54 -11.04 -1.90 -6.78
N GLY A 55 -10.49 -0.73 -7.10
CA GLY A 55 -9.97 -0.43 -8.43
C GLY A 55 -8.78 -1.32 -8.80
N GLY A 56 -7.86 -1.56 -7.85
CA GLY A 56 -6.73 -2.46 -8.03
C GLY A 56 -7.18 -3.91 -8.25
N LEU A 57 -8.08 -4.42 -7.41
CA LEU A 57 -8.65 -5.75 -7.58
C LEU A 57 -9.39 -5.91 -8.91
N SER A 58 -10.19 -4.91 -9.32
CA SER A 58 -10.84 -4.94 -10.64
C SER A 58 -9.82 -5.00 -11.77
N HIS A 59 -8.79 -4.16 -11.73
CA HIS A 59 -7.76 -4.18 -12.76
C HIS A 59 -7.06 -5.54 -12.85
N ILE A 60 -6.75 -6.16 -11.70
CA ILE A 60 -6.14 -7.49 -11.64
C ILE A 60 -7.06 -8.53 -12.29
N VAL A 61 -8.33 -8.60 -11.86
CA VAL A 61 -9.32 -9.57 -12.37
C VAL A 61 -9.57 -9.38 -13.87
N ASP A 62 -9.66 -8.13 -14.32
CA ASP A 62 -9.86 -7.80 -15.72
C ASP A 62 -8.63 -8.17 -16.58
N SER A 63 -7.43 -8.24 -15.97
CA SER A 63 -6.16 -8.55 -16.65
C SER A 63 -5.67 -9.99 -16.52
N LEU A 64 -6.46 -10.90 -15.94
CA LEU A 64 -6.04 -12.29 -15.69
C LEU A 64 -5.65 -13.09 -16.95
N ASP A 65 -6.14 -12.71 -18.13
CA ASP A 65 -5.78 -13.30 -19.42
C ASP A 65 -4.59 -12.61 -20.12
N LYS A 66 -3.96 -11.62 -19.45
CA LYS A 66 -2.81 -10.87 -19.95
C LYS A 66 -1.62 -11.00 -18.97
N PRO A 67 -0.99 -12.18 -18.87
CA PRO A 67 -0.05 -12.50 -17.80
C PRO A 67 1.17 -11.58 -17.75
N GLU A 68 1.69 -11.13 -18.89
CA GLU A 68 2.85 -10.22 -18.95
C GLU A 68 2.49 -8.82 -18.41
N GLU A 69 1.35 -8.27 -18.85
CA GLU A 69 0.86 -6.96 -18.39
C GLU A 69 0.54 -7.00 -16.89
N LEU A 70 -0.14 -8.06 -16.45
CA LEU A 70 -0.48 -8.25 -15.05
C LEU A 70 0.76 -8.37 -14.17
N THR A 71 1.76 -9.15 -14.59
CA THR A 71 3.02 -9.29 -13.86
C THR A 71 3.72 -7.95 -13.71
N LYS A 72 3.81 -7.15 -14.79
CA LYS A 72 4.40 -5.81 -14.76
C LYS A 72 3.65 -4.87 -13.81
N TYR A 73 2.33 -4.90 -13.85
CA TYR A 73 1.49 -4.11 -12.96
C TYR A 73 1.70 -4.50 -11.49
N LEU A 74 1.71 -5.79 -11.18
CA LEU A 74 1.90 -6.32 -9.82
C LEU A 74 3.29 -6.00 -9.27
N LYS A 75 4.36 -6.18 -10.07
CA LYS A 75 5.72 -5.80 -9.65
C LYS A 75 5.83 -4.31 -9.34
N SER A 76 5.30 -3.46 -10.23
CA SER A 76 5.25 -2.01 -10.00
C SER A 76 4.43 -1.64 -8.75
N SER A 77 3.34 -2.38 -8.49
CA SER A 77 2.54 -2.21 -7.28
C SER A 77 3.33 -2.59 -6.02
N GLY A 78 4.06 -3.70 -6.05
CA GLY A 78 4.97 -4.13 -4.98
C GLY A 78 6.02 -3.07 -4.64
N GLN A 79 6.68 -2.49 -5.65
CA GLN A 79 7.63 -1.39 -5.47
C GLN A 79 7.01 -0.18 -4.78
N ARG A 80 5.78 0.21 -5.15
CA ARG A 80 5.06 1.29 -4.46
C ARG A 80 4.73 0.93 -3.01
N HIS A 81 4.37 -0.33 -2.74
CA HIS A 81 4.03 -0.77 -1.38
C HIS A 81 5.22 -0.70 -0.42
N VAL A 82 6.46 -0.87 -0.90
CA VAL A 82 7.66 -0.61 -0.09
C VAL A 82 7.68 0.84 0.43
N LYS A 83 7.30 1.80 -0.40
CA LYS A 83 7.25 3.23 -0.03
C LYS A 83 6.21 3.52 1.05
N TYR A 84 5.17 2.69 1.14
CA TYR A 84 4.13 2.80 2.18
C TYR A 84 4.51 2.11 3.49
N GLY A 85 5.70 1.49 3.57
CA GLY A 85 6.15 0.74 4.73
C GLY A 85 5.61 -0.69 4.79
N THR A 86 5.04 -1.20 3.68
CA THR A 86 4.58 -2.59 3.62
C THR A 86 5.76 -3.55 3.67
N LYS A 87 5.63 -4.58 4.51
CA LYS A 87 6.59 -5.67 4.66
C LYS A 87 5.97 -6.98 4.20
N GLU A 88 6.79 -8.00 3.96
CA GLU A 88 6.34 -9.34 3.57
C GLU A 88 5.31 -9.92 4.56
N GLU A 89 5.48 -9.67 5.87
CA GLU A 89 4.58 -10.11 6.93
C GLU A 89 3.16 -9.53 6.86
N HIS A 90 2.95 -8.43 6.11
CA HIS A 90 1.62 -7.82 5.97
C HIS A 90 0.77 -8.52 4.90
N TYR A 91 1.38 -9.19 3.92
CA TYR A 91 0.65 -9.82 2.81
C TYR A 91 -0.28 -10.96 3.29
N PRO A 92 0.12 -11.86 4.21
CA PRO A 92 -0.81 -12.85 4.75
C PRO A 92 -2.04 -12.23 5.44
N LEU A 93 -1.88 -11.08 6.12
CA LEU A 93 -2.97 -10.39 6.81
C LEU A 93 -4.04 -9.90 5.83
N VAL A 94 -3.59 -9.27 4.74
CA VAL A 94 -4.45 -8.80 3.65
C VAL A 94 -5.15 -9.97 2.96
N GLY A 95 -4.44 -11.09 2.72
CA GLY A 95 -5.00 -12.28 2.09
C GLY A 95 -6.11 -12.91 2.91
N ASN A 96 -5.84 -13.17 4.18
CA ASN A 96 -6.82 -13.73 5.11
C ASN A 96 -8.05 -12.83 5.21
N THR A 97 -7.85 -11.52 5.30
CA THR A 97 -8.94 -10.54 5.34
C THR A 97 -9.77 -10.55 4.06
N LEU A 98 -9.13 -10.62 2.89
CA LEU A 98 -9.82 -10.63 1.60
C LEU A 98 -10.70 -11.88 1.45
N ILE A 99 -10.15 -13.06 1.77
CA ILE A 99 -10.87 -14.34 1.76
C ILE A 99 -12.05 -14.31 2.74
N LYS A 100 -11.85 -13.80 3.96
CA LYS A 100 -12.93 -13.63 4.95
C LYS A 100 -14.02 -12.67 4.45
N THR A 101 -13.63 -11.60 3.77
CA THR A 101 -14.54 -10.61 3.21
C THR A 101 -15.38 -11.22 2.09
N PHE A 102 -14.78 -11.94 1.15
CA PHE A 102 -15.53 -12.60 0.07
C PHE A 102 -16.45 -13.70 0.59
N ALA A 103 -16.02 -14.48 1.58
CA ALA A 103 -16.90 -15.44 2.25
C ALA A 103 -18.14 -14.78 2.86
N HIS A 104 -17.97 -13.60 3.47
CA HIS A 104 -19.09 -12.84 4.04
C HIS A 104 -20.09 -12.38 2.98
N PHE A 105 -19.63 -11.88 1.82
CA PHE A 105 -20.53 -11.35 0.78
C PHE A 105 -21.12 -12.40 -0.14
N PHE A 106 -20.38 -13.47 -0.44
CA PHE A 106 -20.84 -14.52 -1.35
C PHE A 106 -21.71 -15.56 -0.63
N GLY A 107 -21.66 -15.65 0.70
CA GLY A 107 -22.57 -16.48 1.50
C GLY A 107 -22.59 -17.93 1.00
N ASP A 108 -23.78 -18.44 0.67
CA ASP A 108 -23.95 -19.81 0.17
C ASP A 108 -23.22 -20.09 -1.15
N ALA A 109 -22.90 -19.06 -1.94
CA ALA A 109 -22.10 -19.20 -3.15
C ALA A 109 -20.59 -19.36 -2.87
N TRP A 110 -20.13 -19.17 -1.62
CA TRP A 110 -18.74 -19.37 -1.20
C TRP A 110 -18.42 -20.85 -1.02
N THR A 111 -18.35 -21.58 -2.12
CA THR A 111 -18.00 -23.01 -2.13
C THR A 111 -16.51 -23.23 -1.82
N PRO A 112 -16.12 -24.44 -1.38
CA PRO A 112 -14.70 -24.77 -1.20
C PRO A 112 -13.86 -24.59 -2.47
N GLU A 113 -14.45 -24.85 -3.64
CA GLU A 113 -13.82 -24.61 -4.93
C GLU A 113 -13.56 -23.13 -5.17
N LEU A 114 -14.57 -22.27 -4.96
CA LEU A 114 -14.42 -20.83 -5.13
C LEU A 114 -13.38 -20.25 -4.16
N GLN A 115 -13.40 -20.69 -2.91
CA GLN A 115 -12.39 -20.31 -1.92
C GLN A 115 -10.98 -20.70 -2.38
N GLN A 116 -10.79 -21.91 -2.88
CA GLN A 116 -9.49 -22.38 -3.36
C GLN A 116 -8.98 -21.57 -4.55
N GLN A 117 -9.87 -21.19 -5.48
CA GLN A 117 -9.51 -20.34 -6.62
C GLN A 117 -9.04 -18.96 -6.15
N TRP A 118 -9.75 -18.33 -5.21
CA TRP A 118 -9.36 -17.04 -4.67
C TRP A 118 -8.07 -17.09 -3.85
N LEU A 119 -7.82 -18.18 -3.12
CA LEU A 119 -6.54 -18.41 -2.44
C LEU A 119 -5.38 -18.45 -3.43
N TRP A 120 -5.51 -19.20 -4.53
CA TRP A 120 -4.47 -19.25 -5.57
C TRP A 120 -4.29 -17.90 -6.27
N ALA A 121 -5.38 -17.20 -6.58
CA ALA A 121 -5.30 -15.87 -7.17
C ALA A 121 -4.55 -14.91 -6.25
N TYR A 122 -4.87 -14.91 -4.95
CA TYR A 122 -4.21 -14.06 -3.98
C TYR A 122 -2.73 -14.41 -3.79
N GLU A 123 -2.39 -15.70 -3.71
CA GLU A 123 -1.02 -16.16 -3.59
C GLU A 123 -0.17 -15.70 -4.77
N PHE A 124 -0.69 -15.81 -6.01
CA PHE A 124 -0.05 -15.27 -7.20
C PHE A 124 0.20 -13.75 -7.08
N ILE A 125 -0.85 -12.98 -6.73
CA ILE A 125 -0.76 -11.51 -6.55
C ILE A 125 0.32 -11.16 -5.53
N ALA A 126 0.27 -11.77 -4.34
CA ALA A 126 1.17 -11.48 -3.25
C ALA A 126 2.62 -11.83 -3.61
N ASN A 127 2.87 -13.00 -4.17
CA ASN A 127 4.22 -13.43 -4.55
C ASN A 127 4.82 -12.50 -5.61
N THR A 128 4.07 -12.14 -6.66
CA THR A 128 4.57 -11.21 -7.69
C THR A 128 4.80 -9.79 -7.15
N MET A 129 3.95 -9.31 -6.23
CA MET A 129 4.19 -8.03 -5.56
C MET A 129 5.43 -8.08 -4.64
N ILE A 130 5.66 -9.17 -3.92
CA ILE A 130 6.85 -9.38 -3.09
C ILE A 130 8.12 -9.39 -3.95
N GLU A 131 8.10 -10.06 -5.11
CA GLU A 131 9.19 -9.99 -6.08
C GLU A 131 9.48 -8.55 -6.52
N GLY A 132 8.45 -7.81 -6.92
CA GLY A 132 8.60 -6.40 -7.28
C GLY A 132 9.14 -5.54 -6.13
N ALA A 133 8.69 -5.80 -4.90
CA ALA A 133 9.19 -5.13 -3.71
C ALA A 133 10.69 -5.39 -3.48
N LYS A 134 11.18 -6.61 -3.74
CA LYS A 134 12.61 -6.96 -3.67
C LYS A 134 13.44 -6.27 -4.75
N GLU A 135 12.85 -6.01 -5.90
CA GLU A 135 13.47 -5.27 -7.01
C GLU A 135 13.47 -3.74 -6.79
N PHE A 136 12.81 -3.25 -5.72
CA PHE A 136 12.75 -1.82 -5.45
C PHE A 136 14.14 -1.26 -5.11
N ALA A 137 14.71 -0.51 -6.05
CA ALA A 137 15.82 0.40 -5.80
C ALA A 137 15.26 1.82 -5.57
N PRO A 138 15.48 2.44 -4.40
CA PRO A 138 15.01 3.80 -4.16
C PRO A 138 15.69 4.78 -5.12
N SER A 139 14.91 5.60 -5.80
CA SER A 139 15.44 6.70 -6.60
C SER A 139 16.02 7.79 -5.68
N PRO A 140 16.88 8.70 -6.19
CA PRO A 140 17.35 9.82 -5.38
C PRO A 140 16.23 10.67 -4.78
N VAL A 141 15.13 10.86 -5.51
CA VAL A 141 13.93 11.55 -5.01
C VAL A 141 13.30 10.78 -3.84
N ASP A 142 13.22 9.44 -3.94
CA ASP A 142 12.70 8.61 -2.84
C ASP A 142 13.57 8.72 -1.58
N ILE A 143 14.89 8.86 -1.74
CA ILE A 143 15.81 9.05 -0.63
C ILE A 143 15.63 10.44 -0.03
N GLN A 144 15.53 11.48 -0.87
CA GLN A 144 15.29 12.86 -0.45
C GLN A 144 13.99 12.99 0.35
N ASP A 145 12.88 12.48 -0.18
CA ASP A 145 11.57 12.47 0.48
C ASP A 145 11.65 11.75 1.83
N LYS A 146 12.35 10.61 1.89
CA LYS A 146 12.51 9.84 3.13
C LYS A 146 13.31 10.61 4.18
N ILE A 147 14.39 11.29 3.79
CA ILE A 147 15.19 12.11 4.72
C ILE A 147 14.35 13.29 5.23
N GLN A 148 13.66 14.02 4.34
CA GLN A 148 12.81 15.13 4.73
C GLN A 148 11.74 14.70 5.74
N ASN A 149 11.06 13.58 5.50
CA ASN A 149 10.06 13.03 6.43
C ASN A 149 10.65 12.64 7.79
N ILE A 150 11.85 12.02 7.82
CA ILE A 150 12.53 11.67 9.08
C ILE A 150 12.88 12.94 9.88
N CYS A 151 13.45 13.95 9.22
CA CYS A 151 13.78 15.22 9.85
C CYS A 151 12.53 15.91 10.38
N GLN A 152 11.43 15.89 9.63
CA GLN A 152 10.16 16.46 10.06
C GLN A 152 9.64 15.82 11.34
N LYS A 153 9.65 14.48 11.39
CA LYS A 153 9.21 13.75 12.57
C LYS A 153 10.11 14.00 13.79
N LEU A 154 11.43 14.05 13.60
CA LEU A 154 12.38 14.40 14.67
C LEU A 154 12.12 15.80 15.23
N ILE A 155 11.84 16.77 14.36
CA ILE A 155 11.47 18.13 14.77
C ILE A 155 10.19 18.13 15.61
N GLU A 156 9.17 17.37 15.19
CA GLU A 156 7.89 17.27 15.90
C GLU A 156 8.05 16.59 17.26
N ASP A 157 8.66 15.42 17.30
CA ASP A 157 8.78 14.58 18.51
C ASP A 157 9.71 15.20 19.57
N GLN A 158 10.78 15.91 19.18
CA GLN A 158 11.79 16.43 20.12
C GLN A 158 11.43 17.80 20.71
N LEU A 159 10.51 18.57 20.09
CA LEU A 159 10.20 19.93 20.53
C LEU A 159 9.03 20.02 21.53
N GLU A 160 8.33 18.93 21.81
CA GLU A 160 7.14 18.96 22.68
C GLU A 160 7.45 19.34 24.14
N SER A 161 8.63 18.99 24.66
CA SER A 161 8.94 19.07 26.09
C SER A 161 9.74 20.31 26.54
N ILE A 162 10.17 21.20 25.62
CA ILE A 162 11.24 22.18 25.93
C ILE A 162 10.79 23.66 25.91
N ILE A 163 9.72 24.04 25.18
CA ILE A 163 9.38 25.46 24.94
C ILE A 163 7.85 25.73 24.91
N ASP A 164 7.41 26.97 25.17
CA ASP A 164 6.03 27.46 24.96
C ASP A 164 5.51 27.24 23.52
N ASP A 165 4.21 26.95 23.37
CA ASP A 165 3.56 26.58 22.11
C ASP A 165 3.66 27.64 21.00
N SER A 166 3.70 28.92 21.37
CA SER A 166 3.81 30.02 20.40
C SER A 166 5.20 30.13 19.78
N ILE A 167 6.24 29.70 20.51
CA ILE A 167 7.63 29.69 20.04
C ILE A 167 7.94 28.38 19.30
N LYS A 168 7.37 27.24 19.75
CA LYS A 168 7.50 25.94 19.08
C LYS A 168 7.15 26.02 17.60
N ALA A 169 6.02 26.63 17.24
CA ALA A 169 5.58 26.72 15.84
C ALA A 169 6.59 27.47 14.95
N LYS A 170 7.12 28.60 15.43
CA LYS A 170 8.10 29.42 14.69
C LYS A 170 9.44 28.71 14.54
N ILE A 171 9.91 28.05 15.61
CA ILE A 171 11.16 27.28 15.57
C ILE A 171 11.01 26.07 14.64
N ARG A 172 9.90 25.31 14.72
CA ARG A 172 9.63 24.18 13.81
C ARG A 172 9.70 24.61 12.37
N GLU A 173 9.02 25.70 12.03
CA GLU A 173 8.98 26.19 10.64
C GLU A 173 10.36 26.62 10.17
N ARG A 174 11.13 27.34 11.00
CA ARG A 174 12.47 27.76 10.61
C ARG A 174 13.43 26.58 10.46
N VAL A 175 13.42 25.64 11.40
CA VAL A 175 14.26 24.43 11.35
C VAL A 175 13.89 23.58 10.13
N ARG A 176 12.59 23.41 9.84
CA ARG A 176 12.12 22.71 8.64
C ARG A 176 12.66 23.36 7.36
N GLN A 177 12.56 24.67 7.24
CA GLN A 177 13.04 25.40 6.06
C GLN A 177 14.55 25.21 5.84
N GLU A 178 15.36 25.40 6.88
CA GLU A 178 16.82 25.24 6.78
C GLU A 178 17.22 23.80 6.44
N ILE A 179 16.58 22.81 7.06
CA ILE A 179 16.84 21.40 6.76
C ILE A 179 16.48 21.08 5.30
N TYR A 180 15.29 21.50 4.85
CA TYR A 180 14.85 21.18 3.49
C TYR A 180 15.72 21.87 2.44
N GLN A 181 16.08 23.14 2.64
CA GLN A 181 17.02 23.86 1.76
C GLN A 181 18.39 23.18 1.72
N THR A 182 18.90 22.74 2.88
CA THR A 182 20.19 22.04 2.96
C THR A 182 20.14 20.73 2.19
N ILE A 183 19.12 19.90 2.43
CA ILE A 183 18.93 18.62 1.73
C ILE A 183 18.86 18.86 0.22
N ASP A 184 18.02 19.79 -0.23
CA ASP A 184 17.84 20.06 -1.66
C ASP A 184 19.16 20.50 -2.33
N SER A 185 19.93 21.35 -1.65
CA SER A 185 21.22 21.82 -2.15
C SER A 185 22.27 20.71 -2.24
N GLU A 186 22.35 19.83 -1.24
CA GLU A 186 23.29 18.70 -1.23
C GLU A 186 22.93 17.64 -2.27
N PHE A 187 21.63 17.34 -2.44
CA PHE A 187 21.17 16.44 -3.51
C PHE A 187 21.49 17.02 -4.89
N ALA A 188 21.25 18.32 -5.12
CA ALA A 188 21.61 18.98 -6.37
C ALA A 188 23.13 18.91 -6.65
N ASN A 189 23.97 19.10 -5.63
CA ASN A 189 25.43 19.02 -5.74
C ASN A 189 25.93 17.61 -6.08
N LEU A 190 25.35 16.57 -5.47
CA LEU A 190 25.71 15.16 -5.73
C LEU A 190 25.35 14.72 -7.15
N HIS A 191 24.23 15.23 -7.69
CA HIS A 191 23.77 14.88 -9.03
C HIS A 191 24.35 15.77 -10.14
N GLY A 192 24.71 17.03 -9.84
CA GLY A 192 25.45 17.90 -10.76
C GLY A 192 26.88 17.45 -11.04
N LYS A 193 27.54 16.80 -10.07
CA LYS A 193 28.91 16.27 -10.22
C LYS A 193 29.02 14.99 -11.07
N LYS A 194 27.92 14.28 -11.34
CA LYS A 194 27.93 13.06 -12.18
C LYS A 194 27.85 13.34 -13.69
N ALA A 195 27.66 14.61 -14.09
CA ALA A 195 27.54 15.04 -15.48
C ALA A 195 28.79 15.75 -16.02
N ALA A 196 29.90 15.76 -15.28
CA ALA A 196 31.16 16.41 -15.63
C ALA A 196 32.33 15.42 -15.68
#